data_AF-A0A2E1FLL0-F1
#
_entry.id   AF-A0A2E1FLL0-F1
#
_cell.length_a   1.000
_cell.length_b   1.000
_cell.length_c   1.000
_cell.angle_alpha   90.00
_cell.angle_beta   90.00
_cell.angle_gamma   90.00
#
_symmetry.space_group_name_H-M   'P 1'
#
loop_
_entity.id
_entity.type
_entity.pdbx_description
1 polymer ?
#
loop_
_entity_poly.entity_id
_entity_poly.type
_entity_poly.pdbx_seq_one_letter_code
_entity_poly.pdbx_strand_id
1 'polypeptide(L)'
;LTNSSNGEITDPLTITTDANGVASFEFNSDPPFGDEDTWGKLSLDVEINDPIISSTSKDKFELLRADSSFDINYKSIDEASGQSLWVYLVVLLISALIAGGVVIYRRRIAGEMLQEAAEVFAYTAELLAAGDSIRETIFNCYQNLCTVLQQNGFLRRDFETVREFEVAIRQAMPEISDDALSAIDNMFEMARYSREELGPQHQAAAQQALERMSQEIGMIANIPTR
;
A
#
# COMPACT_ATOMS: atom_id res chain seq x y z
N LEU A 1 51.97 -23.26 2.89
CA LEU A 1 50.93 -22.26 2.55
C LEU A 1 51.58 -20.89 2.61
N THR A 2 51.50 -20.11 1.54
CA THR A 2 52.17 -18.81 1.46
C THR A 2 51.18 -17.69 1.19
N ASN A 3 51.52 -16.46 1.58
CA ASN A 3 50.74 -15.28 1.20
C ASN A 3 51.31 -14.59 -0.05
N SER A 4 50.63 -13.54 -0.51
CA SER A 4 51.03 -12.70 -1.64
C SER A 4 52.42 -12.06 -1.57
N SER A 5 53.06 -12.05 -0.40
CA SER A 5 54.44 -11.59 -0.22
C SER A 5 55.47 -12.73 -0.24
N ASN A 6 55.04 -13.95 -0.61
CA ASN A 6 55.80 -15.20 -0.52
C ASN A 6 56.29 -15.52 0.90
N GLY A 7 55.65 -14.96 1.92
CA GLY A 7 55.88 -15.32 3.32
C GLY A 7 55.21 -16.65 3.63
N GLU A 8 55.91 -17.54 4.30
CA GLU A 8 55.35 -18.78 4.83
C GLU A 8 54.39 -18.47 5.99
N ILE A 9 53.14 -18.89 5.85
CA ILE A 9 52.07 -18.58 6.82
C ILE A 9 51.90 -19.70 7.86
N THR A 10 52.35 -20.92 7.53
CA THR A 10 52.32 -22.09 8.41
C THR A 10 53.37 -23.09 7.96
N ASP A 11 53.83 -23.94 8.87
CA ASP A 11 54.80 -25.00 8.59
C ASP A 11 54.30 -25.92 7.45
N PRO A 12 55.19 -26.45 6.59
CA PRO A 12 54.80 -27.34 5.52
C PRO A 12 54.24 -28.66 6.07
N LEU A 13 53.11 -29.13 5.55
CA LEU A 13 52.58 -30.44 5.88
C LEU A 13 53.19 -31.51 4.96
N THR A 14 53.71 -32.58 5.56
CA THR A 14 54.12 -33.80 4.85
C THR A 14 53.11 -34.91 5.12
N ILE A 15 52.48 -35.43 4.07
CA ILE A 15 51.39 -36.41 4.18
C ILE A 15 51.63 -37.57 3.20
N THR A 16 51.36 -38.79 3.66
CA THR A 16 51.43 -39.99 2.84
C THR A 16 50.05 -40.30 2.27
N THR A 17 49.99 -40.68 0.99
CA THR A 17 48.75 -41.12 0.35
C THR A 17 48.28 -42.47 0.87
N ASP A 18 46.97 -42.72 0.79
CA ASP A 18 46.39 -44.02 1.10
C ASP A 18 46.64 -45.06 -0.03
N ALA A 19 46.06 -46.26 0.13
CA ALA A 19 46.18 -47.34 -0.85
C ALA A 19 45.60 -47.01 -2.24
N ASN A 20 44.78 -45.96 -2.36
CA ASN A 20 44.22 -45.47 -3.62
C ASN A 20 45.01 -44.28 -4.20
N GLY A 21 46.08 -43.85 -3.54
CA GLY A 21 46.88 -42.69 -3.95
C GLY A 21 46.26 -41.35 -3.57
N VAL A 22 45.33 -41.32 -2.60
CA VAL A 22 44.66 -40.08 -2.17
C VAL A 22 45.26 -39.60 -0.84
N ALA A 23 45.53 -38.30 -0.74
CA ALA A 23 45.91 -37.62 0.50
C ALA A 23 44.94 -36.48 0.79
N SER A 24 44.45 -36.41 2.03
CA SER A 24 43.61 -35.32 2.52
C SER A 24 44.38 -34.52 3.57
N PHE A 25 44.23 -33.21 3.53
CA PHE A 25 44.89 -32.28 4.45
C PHE A 25 43.96 -31.14 4.80
N GLU A 26 44.18 -30.55 5.97
CA GLU A 26 43.40 -29.43 6.47
C GLU A 26 44.33 -28.45 7.16
N PHE A 27 44.14 -27.17 6.87
CA PHE A 27 44.83 -26.07 7.53
C PHE A 27 43.85 -25.41 8.50
N ASN A 28 43.98 -25.70 9.79
CA ASN A 28 43.14 -25.12 10.84
C ASN A 28 43.85 -23.92 11.48
N SER A 29 43.15 -22.80 11.61
CA SER A 29 43.63 -21.58 12.26
C SER A 29 42.49 -20.77 12.85
N ASP A 30 42.78 -19.99 13.89
CA ASP A 30 41.90 -18.98 14.47
C ASP A 30 42.69 -17.66 14.60
N PRO A 31 42.37 -16.61 13.81
CA PRO A 31 41.28 -16.52 12.84
C PRO A 31 41.46 -17.43 11.61
N PRO A 32 40.37 -17.81 10.91
CA PRO A 32 40.41 -18.74 9.80
C PRO A 32 41.25 -18.20 8.63
N PHE A 33 41.96 -19.08 7.90
CA PHE A 33 42.79 -18.70 6.74
C PHE A 33 41.99 -18.08 5.56
N GLY A 34 40.66 -18.19 5.59
CA GLY A 34 39.78 -17.49 4.66
C GLY A 34 39.63 -15.99 4.94
N ASP A 35 40.12 -15.50 6.08
CA ASP A 35 40.13 -14.08 6.44
C ASP A 35 41.24 -13.33 5.67
N GLU A 36 40.84 -12.67 4.57
CA GLU A 36 41.75 -11.90 3.73
C GLU A 36 42.32 -10.67 4.46
N ASP A 37 41.60 -10.08 5.41
CA ASP A 37 42.10 -8.92 6.15
C ASP A 37 43.25 -9.30 7.09
N THR A 38 43.20 -10.51 7.65
CA THR A 38 44.25 -11.00 8.55
C THR A 38 45.42 -11.62 7.78
N TRP A 39 45.16 -12.49 6.80
CA TRP A 39 46.19 -13.33 6.17
C TRP A 39 46.58 -12.88 4.76
N GLY A 40 45.79 -12.01 4.15
CA GLY A 40 45.86 -11.71 2.72
C GLY A 40 45.40 -12.89 1.86
N LYS A 41 45.60 -12.77 0.55
CA LYS A 41 45.38 -13.90 -0.38
C LYS A 41 46.48 -14.93 -0.24
N LEU A 42 46.06 -16.17 -0.07
CA LEU A 42 46.93 -17.31 0.15
C LEU A 42 47.06 -18.14 -1.13
N SER A 43 48.20 -18.81 -1.26
CA SER A 43 48.50 -19.77 -2.31
C SER A 43 48.99 -21.07 -1.69
N LEU A 44 48.60 -22.17 -2.33
CA LEU A 44 49.00 -23.52 -1.96
C LEU A 44 50.06 -24.01 -2.96
N ASP A 45 51.27 -24.26 -2.45
CA ASP A 45 52.30 -25.00 -3.17
C ASP A 45 52.33 -26.45 -2.67
N VAL A 46 52.45 -27.40 -3.60
CA VAL A 46 52.35 -28.84 -3.32
C VAL A 46 53.52 -29.55 -3.98
N GLU A 47 54.45 -30.11 -3.20
CA GLU A 47 55.61 -30.82 -3.73
C GLU A 47 55.48 -32.35 -3.62
N ILE A 48 55.97 -33.08 -4.64
CA ILE A 48 56.05 -34.55 -4.61
C ILE A 48 57.52 -34.99 -4.57
N ASN A 49 57.95 -35.50 -3.42
CA ASN A 49 59.34 -35.92 -3.16
C ASN A 49 59.53 -37.45 -3.10
N ASP A 50 58.55 -38.23 -3.57
CA ASP A 50 58.63 -39.69 -3.50
C ASP A 50 59.62 -40.27 -4.55
N PRO A 51 60.64 -41.06 -4.13
CA PRO A 51 61.60 -41.68 -5.04
C PRO A 51 61.01 -42.79 -5.92
N ILE A 52 59.87 -43.38 -5.55
CA ILE A 52 59.20 -44.48 -6.27
C ILE A 52 58.45 -43.95 -7.51
N ILE A 53 58.08 -42.67 -7.51
CA ILE A 53 57.34 -42.05 -8.61
C ILE A 53 58.25 -41.81 -9.83
N SER A 54 57.79 -42.26 -11.01
CA SER A 54 58.52 -42.10 -12.27
C SER A 54 58.73 -40.63 -12.66
N SER A 55 59.81 -40.33 -13.39
CA SER A 55 60.11 -38.98 -13.89
C SER A 55 58.97 -38.40 -14.73
N THR A 56 58.38 -39.20 -15.62
CA THR A 56 57.26 -38.79 -16.46
C THR A 56 56.03 -38.36 -15.65
N SER A 57 55.77 -39.01 -14.51
CA SER A 57 54.67 -38.62 -13.63
C SER A 57 54.97 -37.33 -12.88
N LYS A 58 56.24 -37.11 -12.48
CA LYS A 58 56.69 -35.85 -11.86
C LYS A 58 56.55 -34.69 -12.83
N ASP A 59 56.99 -34.86 -14.08
CA ASP A 59 56.88 -33.81 -15.11
C ASP A 59 55.42 -33.40 -15.35
N LYS A 60 54.50 -34.37 -15.40
CA LYS A 60 53.05 -34.10 -15.52
C LYS A 60 52.50 -33.34 -14.32
N PHE A 61 52.97 -33.66 -13.11
CA PHE A 61 52.55 -32.97 -11.91
C PHE A 61 53.05 -31.52 -11.88
N GLU A 62 54.31 -31.27 -12.27
CA GLU A 62 54.84 -29.91 -12.37
C GLU A 62 54.05 -29.05 -13.38
N LEU A 63 53.59 -29.63 -14.48
CA LEU A 63 52.71 -28.93 -15.42
C LEU A 63 51.37 -28.53 -14.78
N LEU A 64 50.76 -29.41 -13.98
CA LEU A 64 49.52 -29.10 -13.25
C LEU A 64 49.75 -28.03 -12.18
N ARG A 65 50.88 -28.10 -11.47
CA ARG A 65 51.28 -27.11 -10.47
C ARG A 65 51.45 -25.72 -11.09
N ALA A 66 52.03 -25.65 -12.29
CA ALA A 66 52.25 -24.39 -12.99
C ALA A 66 50.98 -23.77 -13.62
N ASP A 67 49.92 -24.56 -13.85
CA ASP A 67 48.67 -24.14 -14.50
C ASP A 67 47.58 -23.66 -13.52
N SER A 68 47.97 -23.15 -12.33
CA SER A 68 47.02 -22.66 -11.31
C SER A 68 45.96 -23.68 -10.87
N SER A 69 46.17 -24.98 -11.14
CA SER A 69 45.18 -26.04 -10.85
C SER A 69 44.94 -26.25 -9.35
N PHE A 70 45.83 -25.71 -8.50
CA PHE A 70 45.74 -25.77 -7.04
C PHE A 70 45.41 -24.41 -6.40
N ASP A 71 45.04 -23.41 -7.20
CA ASP A 71 44.70 -22.08 -6.68
C ASP A 71 43.48 -22.14 -5.75
N ILE A 72 43.57 -21.41 -4.64
CA ILE A 72 42.54 -21.38 -3.60
C ILE A 72 41.36 -20.54 -4.09
N ASN A 73 40.17 -21.14 -4.12
CA ASN A 73 38.93 -20.42 -4.44
C ASN A 73 38.29 -19.85 -3.17
N TYR A 74 38.37 -18.53 -3.02
CA TYR A 74 37.69 -17.82 -1.94
C TYR A 74 36.19 -17.68 -2.25
N LYS A 75 35.35 -18.00 -1.26
CA LYS A 75 33.90 -17.72 -1.30
C LYS A 75 33.58 -16.68 -0.22
N SER A 76 33.24 -15.47 -0.63
CA SER A 76 32.78 -14.43 0.29
C SER A 76 31.39 -14.77 0.84
N ILE A 77 31.20 -14.60 2.15
CA ILE A 77 29.92 -14.85 2.84
C ILE A 77 28.86 -13.78 2.49
N ASP A 78 29.28 -12.63 1.96
CA ASP A 78 28.41 -11.46 1.75
C ASP A 78 27.51 -11.49 0.49
N GLU A 79 27.70 -12.44 -0.44
CA GLU A 79 26.97 -12.43 -1.73
C GLU A 79 25.51 -12.91 -1.68
N ALA A 80 24.92 -13.12 -0.50
CA ALA A 80 23.54 -13.62 -0.36
C ALA A 80 22.48 -12.54 -0.05
N SER A 81 22.80 -11.25 -0.16
CA SER A 81 21.91 -10.16 0.32
C SER A 81 21.43 -9.16 -0.73
N GLY A 82 21.39 -9.55 -2.01
CA GLY A 82 20.65 -8.78 -3.01
C GLY A 82 19.14 -8.89 -2.75
N GLN A 83 18.51 -7.86 -2.18
CA GLN A 83 17.05 -7.83 -2.06
C GLN A 83 16.42 -8.09 -3.43
N SER A 84 15.69 -9.20 -3.54
CA SER A 84 15.16 -9.64 -4.82
C SER A 84 14.01 -8.73 -5.24
N LEU A 85 13.99 -8.35 -6.52
CA LEU A 85 13.02 -7.39 -7.09
C LEU A 85 11.55 -7.78 -6.85
N TRP A 86 11.24 -9.07 -6.64
CA TRP A 86 9.89 -9.54 -6.35
C TRP A 86 9.33 -8.98 -5.04
N VAL A 87 10.17 -8.64 -4.06
CA VAL A 87 9.73 -8.06 -2.78
C VAL A 87 9.04 -6.72 -3.01
N TYR A 88 9.59 -5.87 -3.89
CA TYR A 88 8.98 -4.60 -4.25
C TYR A 88 7.64 -4.77 -4.99
N LEU A 89 7.53 -5.79 -5.85
CA LEU A 89 6.27 -6.11 -6.52
C LEU A 89 5.18 -6.53 -5.54
N VAL A 90 5.53 -7.33 -4.53
CA VAL A 90 4.58 -7.74 -3.47
C VAL A 90 4.13 -6.54 -2.65
N VAL A 91 5.05 -5.66 -2.24
CA VAL A 91 4.71 -4.43 -1.50
C VAL A 91 3.80 -3.53 -2.33
N LEU A 92 4.09 -3.35 -3.62
CA LEU A 92 3.27 -2.55 -4.52
C LEU A 92 1.85 -3.14 -4.66
N LEU A 93 1.72 -4.45 -4.80
CA LEU A 93 0.43 -5.13 -4.88
C LEU A 93 -0.39 -4.94 -3.59
N ILE A 94 0.23 -5.14 -2.42
CA ILE A 94 -0.44 -4.93 -1.12
C ILE A 94 -0.90 -3.48 -0.99
N SER A 95 -0.05 -2.51 -1.38
CA SER A 95 -0.42 -1.09 -1.34
C SER A 95 -1.62 -0.77 -2.23
N ALA A 96 -1.69 -1.36 -3.43
CA ALA A 96 -2.80 -1.19 -4.35
C ALA A 96 -4.09 -1.81 -3.81
N LEU A 97 -4.02 -2.99 -3.18
CA LEU A 97 -5.18 -3.62 -2.55
C LEU A 97 -5.71 -2.80 -1.37
N ILE A 98 -4.84 -2.26 -0.52
CA ILE A 98 -5.24 -1.39 0.59
C ILE A 98 -5.90 -0.12 0.04
N ALA A 99 -5.27 0.55 -0.93
CA ALA A 99 -5.83 1.74 -1.55
C ALA A 99 -7.21 1.47 -2.19
N GLY A 100 -7.32 0.38 -2.96
CA GLY A 100 -8.59 -0.05 -3.56
C GLY A 100 -9.67 -0.35 -2.52
N GLY A 101 -9.32 -1.08 -1.45
CA GLY A 101 -10.23 -1.39 -0.34
C GLY A 101 -10.73 -0.13 0.36
N VAL A 102 -9.85 0.83 0.64
CA VAL A 102 -10.22 2.13 1.24
C VAL A 102 -11.17 2.91 0.32
N VAL A 103 -10.91 2.97 -0.98
CA VAL A 103 -11.78 3.67 -1.94
C VAL A 103 -13.17 3.04 -1.99
N ILE A 104 -13.27 1.71 -2.07
CA ILE A 104 -14.55 0.99 -2.08
C ILE A 104 -15.32 1.22 -0.77
N TYR A 105 -14.63 1.12 0.37
CA TYR A 105 -15.24 1.35 1.68
C TYR A 105 -15.81 2.77 1.82
N ARG A 106 -15.03 3.79 1.43
CA ARG A 106 -15.48 5.19 1.48
C ARG A 106 -16.68 5.43 0.55
N ARG A 107 -16.68 4.84 -0.64
CA ARG A 107 -17.80 4.94 -1.58
C ARG A 107 -19.07 4.30 -1.03
N ARG A 108 -18.96 3.16 -0.36
CA ARG A 108 -20.10 2.47 0.24
C ARG A 108 -20.79 3.31 1.31
N ILE A 109 -20.01 3.90 2.23
CA ILE A 109 -20.55 4.79 3.27
C ILE A 109 -21.22 6.02 2.67
N ALA A 110 -20.64 6.60 1.61
CA ALA A 110 -21.28 7.72 0.90
C ALA A 110 -22.62 7.31 0.27
N GLY A 111 -22.70 6.10 -0.32
CA GLY A 111 -23.96 5.59 -0.87
C GLY A 111 -25.06 5.38 0.17
N GLU A 112 -24.72 4.81 1.33
CA GLU A 112 -25.66 4.60 2.44
C GLU A 112 -26.23 5.94 2.94
N MET A 113 -25.37 6.94 3.13
CA MET A 113 -25.78 8.29 3.52
C MET A 113 -26.72 8.94 2.49
N LEU A 114 -26.37 8.89 1.20
CA LEU A 114 -27.20 9.47 0.14
C LEU A 114 -28.58 8.80 0.09
N GLN A 115 -28.65 7.47 0.28
CA GLN A 115 -29.93 6.76 0.33
C GLN A 115 -30.80 7.24 1.50
N GLU A 116 -30.25 7.35 2.72
CA GLU A 116 -30.98 7.87 3.88
C GLU A 116 -31.46 9.32 3.66
N ALA A 117 -30.65 10.18 3.03
CA ALA A 117 -31.09 11.53 2.68
C ALA A 117 -32.22 11.53 1.64
N ALA A 118 -32.17 10.64 0.64
CA ALA A 118 -33.26 10.49 -0.32
C ALA A 118 -34.57 10.06 0.35
N GLU A 119 -34.52 9.20 1.37
CA GLU A 119 -35.70 8.85 2.17
C GLU A 119 -36.28 10.06 2.92
N VAL A 120 -35.41 10.89 3.53
CA VAL A 120 -35.83 12.16 4.16
C VAL A 120 -36.51 13.09 3.14
N PHE A 121 -35.95 13.20 1.93
CA PHE A 121 -36.53 14.05 0.88
C PHE A 121 -37.87 13.51 0.37
N ALA A 122 -37.97 12.21 0.12
CA ALA A 122 -39.21 11.58 -0.33
C ALA A 122 -40.32 11.73 0.70
N TYR A 123 -40.02 11.49 1.98
CA TYR A 123 -40.97 11.68 3.07
C TYR A 123 -41.43 13.14 3.17
N THR A 124 -40.50 14.09 3.09
CA THR A 124 -40.83 15.52 3.12
C THR A 124 -41.72 15.92 1.93
N ALA A 125 -41.43 15.39 0.74
CA ALA A 125 -42.24 15.66 -0.45
C ALA A 125 -43.67 15.13 -0.30
N GLU A 126 -43.83 13.94 0.31
CA GLU A 126 -45.13 13.35 0.62
C GLU A 126 -45.93 14.21 1.59
N LEU A 127 -45.34 14.63 2.71
CA LEU A 127 -46.01 15.52 3.68
C LEU A 127 -46.42 16.85 3.05
N LEU A 128 -45.54 17.44 2.23
CA LEU A 128 -45.89 18.65 1.48
C LEU A 128 -47.05 18.38 0.52
N ALA A 129 -47.07 17.25 -0.19
CA ALA A 129 -48.15 16.92 -1.11
C ALA A 129 -49.49 16.65 -0.39
N ALA A 130 -49.43 16.12 0.83
CA ALA A 130 -50.60 15.92 1.70
C ALA A 130 -51.19 17.23 2.24
N GLY A 131 -50.47 18.36 2.09
CA GLY A 131 -50.90 19.67 2.55
C GLY A 131 -50.56 19.98 4.01
N ASP A 132 -49.56 19.29 4.58
CA ASP A 132 -49.04 19.62 5.91
C ASP A 132 -48.38 21.01 5.94
N SER A 133 -48.17 21.52 7.16
CA SER A 133 -47.52 22.80 7.41
C SER A 133 -46.19 22.93 6.66
N ILE A 134 -46.16 23.77 5.61
CA ILE A 134 -45.00 23.89 4.70
C ILE A 134 -43.73 24.23 5.48
N ARG A 135 -43.83 25.20 6.40
CA ARG A 135 -42.66 25.66 7.17
C ARG A 135 -42.14 24.59 8.11
N GLU A 136 -43.04 23.92 8.83
CA GLU A 136 -42.69 22.88 9.79
C GLU A 136 -42.09 21.66 9.09
N THR A 137 -42.71 21.22 8.00
CA THR A 137 -42.23 20.11 7.18
C THR A 137 -40.84 20.37 6.61
N ILE A 138 -40.58 21.56 6.07
CA ILE A 138 -39.24 21.93 5.58
C ILE A 138 -38.21 21.99 6.72
N PHE A 139 -38.60 22.53 7.88
CA PHE A 139 -37.70 22.60 9.03
C PHE A 139 -37.35 21.22 9.59
N ASN A 140 -38.32 20.30 9.66
CA ASN A 140 -38.11 18.92 10.04
C ASN A 140 -37.21 18.18 9.03
N CYS A 141 -37.40 18.44 7.73
CA CYS A 141 -36.49 17.94 6.68
C CYS A 141 -35.04 18.37 6.94
N TYR A 142 -34.82 19.66 7.25
CA TYR A 142 -33.48 20.18 7.56
C TYR A 142 -32.85 19.46 8.77
N GLN A 143 -33.61 19.30 9.86
CA GLN A 143 -33.11 18.64 11.08
C GLN A 143 -32.79 17.15 10.84
N ASN A 144 -33.66 16.44 10.13
CA ASN A 144 -33.46 15.03 9.79
C ASN A 144 -32.24 14.86 8.87
N LEU A 145 -32.09 15.74 7.88
CA LEU A 145 -30.93 15.71 6.98
C LEU A 145 -29.61 15.98 7.71
N CYS A 146 -29.58 16.95 8.62
CA CYS A 146 -28.42 17.19 9.49
C CYS A 146 -28.08 15.94 10.31
N THR A 147 -29.10 15.27 10.84
CA THR A 147 -28.92 14.03 11.64
C THR A 147 -28.32 12.92 10.79
N VAL A 148 -28.85 12.67 9.59
CA VAL A 148 -28.32 11.66 8.64
C VAL A 148 -26.85 11.95 8.33
N LEU A 149 -26.52 13.20 7.99
CA LEU A 149 -25.16 13.60 7.66
C LEU A 149 -24.18 13.45 8.84
N GLN A 150 -24.63 13.71 10.08
CA GLN A 150 -23.82 13.50 11.29
C GLN A 150 -23.61 12.01 11.59
N GLN A 151 -24.67 11.20 11.54
CA GLN A 151 -24.61 9.76 11.83
C GLN A 151 -23.67 9.02 10.88
N ASN A 152 -23.63 9.45 9.61
CA ASN A 152 -22.76 8.87 8.59
C ASN A 152 -21.33 9.46 8.59
N GLY A 153 -20.99 10.34 9.54
CA GLY A 153 -19.64 10.89 9.71
C GLY A 153 -19.24 11.98 8.70
N PHE A 154 -20.20 12.53 7.96
CA PHE A 154 -19.98 13.62 6.99
C PHE A 154 -19.92 14.99 7.65
N LEU A 155 -20.40 15.11 8.89
CA LEU A 155 -20.39 16.34 9.68
C LEU A 155 -19.68 16.16 11.02
N ARG A 156 -18.85 17.14 11.40
CA ARG A 156 -18.07 17.13 12.66
C ARG A 156 -18.67 17.99 13.77
N ARG A 157 -19.61 18.88 13.45
CA ARG A 157 -20.21 19.85 14.39
C ARG A 157 -21.70 19.99 14.08
N ASP A 158 -22.43 20.52 15.05
CA ASP A 158 -23.82 20.93 14.89
C ASP A 158 -23.89 22.24 14.08
N PHE A 159 -24.82 22.30 13.13
CA PHE A 159 -25.03 23.46 12.27
C PHE A 159 -26.20 24.27 12.79
N GLU A 160 -25.92 25.50 13.21
CA GLU A 160 -26.95 26.37 13.76
C GLU A 160 -27.65 27.16 12.65
N THR A 161 -26.96 27.48 11.54
CA THR A 161 -27.48 28.30 10.44
C THR A 161 -27.44 27.60 9.07
N VAL A 162 -28.37 28.00 8.17
CA VAL A 162 -28.47 27.45 6.80
C VAL A 162 -27.19 27.69 6.00
N ARG A 163 -26.53 28.83 6.21
CA ARG A 163 -25.30 29.20 5.48
C ARG A 163 -24.09 28.34 5.87
N GLU A 164 -24.01 27.91 7.13
CA GLU A 164 -22.97 26.96 7.56
C GLU A 164 -23.26 25.56 7.02
N PHE A 165 -24.55 25.18 7.00
CA PHE A 165 -25.00 23.91 6.44
C PHE A 165 -24.69 23.80 4.93
N GLU A 166 -24.95 24.86 4.16
CA GLU A 166 -24.70 24.92 2.71
C GLU A 166 -23.25 24.57 2.34
N VAL A 167 -22.27 25.07 3.09
CA VAL A 167 -20.85 24.75 2.85
C VAL A 167 -20.57 23.29 3.16
N ALA A 168 -21.20 22.76 4.22
CA ALA A 168 -20.97 21.41 4.68
C ALA A 168 -21.65 20.36 3.79
N ILE A 169 -22.86 20.62 3.30
CA ILE A 169 -23.57 19.71 2.41
C ILE A 169 -22.85 19.58 1.05
N ARG A 170 -22.27 20.66 0.52
CA ARG A 170 -21.42 20.59 -0.68
C ARG A 170 -20.17 19.74 -0.49
N GLN A 171 -19.59 19.75 0.71
CA GLN A 171 -18.46 18.87 1.04
C GLN A 171 -18.91 17.43 1.25
N ALA A 172 -20.11 17.23 1.79
CA ALA A 172 -20.65 15.90 2.07
C ALA A 172 -21.16 15.19 0.80
N MET A 173 -21.70 15.94 -0.16
CA MET A 173 -22.32 15.43 -1.38
C MET A 173 -21.66 16.01 -2.64
N PRO A 174 -20.35 15.78 -2.86
CA PRO A 174 -19.62 16.39 -3.99
C PRO A 174 -20.07 15.89 -5.37
N GLU A 175 -20.86 14.82 -5.42
CA GLU A 175 -21.39 14.23 -6.65
C GLU A 175 -22.75 14.84 -7.07
N ILE A 176 -23.40 15.59 -6.18
CA ILE A 176 -24.66 16.30 -6.45
C ILE A 176 -24.34 17.65 -7.10
N SER A 177 -25.19 18.08 -8.03
CA SER A 177 -25.02 19.36 -8.73
C SER A 177 -25.22 20.56 -7.80
N ASP A 178 -24.45 21.63 -8.05
CA ASP A 178 -24.59 22.89 -7.33
C ASP A 178 -26.00 23.47 -7.48
N ASP A 179 -26.68 23.23 -8.61
CA ASP A 179 -28.04 23.68 -8.87
C ASP A 179 -29.07 22.97 -7.98
N ALA A 180 -28.89 21.68 -7.71
CA ALA A 180 -29.76 20.92 -6.82
C ALA A 180 -29.53 21.30 -5.35
N LEU A 181 -28.27 21.46 -4.95
CA LEU A 181 -27.92 21.92 -3.60
C LEU A 181 -28.44 23.34 -3.35
N SER A 182 -28.27 24.26 -4.32
CA SER A 182 -28.81 25.61 -4.21
C SER A 182 -30.34 25.62 -4.11
N ALA A 183 -31.05 24.74 -4.82
CA ALA A 183 -32.50 24.65 -4.73
C ALA A 183 -32.97 24.25 -3.32
N ILE A 184 -32.30 23.30 -2.67
CA ILE A 184 -32.61 22.92 -1.29
C ILE A 184 -32.19 23.99 -0.27
N ASP A 185 -31.04 24.64 -0.45
CA ASP A 185 -30.62 25.73 0.43
C ASP A 185 -31.65 26.88 0.40
N ASN A 186 -32.13 27.27 -0.80
CA ASN A 186 -33.17 28.27 -0.97
C ASN A 186 -34.48 27.87 -0.26
N MET A 187 -34.86 26.58 -0.31
CA MET A 187 -36.02 26.06 0.40
C MET A 187 -35.85 26.20 1.93
N PHE A 188 -34.68 25.89 2.47
CA PHE A 188 -34.38 26.03 3.89
C PHE A 188 -34.33 27.50 4.34
N GLU A 189 -33.69 28.38 3.57
CA GLU A 189 -33.66 29.82 3.85
C GLU A 189 -35.08 30.41 3.85
N MET A 190 -35.89 30.03 2.87
CA MET A 190 -37.28 30.46 2.78
C MET A 190 -38.07 30.04 4.03
N ALA A 191 -37.97 28.78 4.47
CA ALA A 191 -38.66 28.32 5.67
C ALA A 191 -38.17 29.01 6.95
N ARG A 192 -36.88 29.38 7.02
CA ARG A 192 -36.29 30.00 8.20
C ARG A 192 -36.51 31.51 8.28
N TYR A 193 -36.39 32.21 7.17
CA TYR A 193 -36.34 33.68 7.14
C TYR A 193 -37.58 34.33 6.53
N SER A 194 -38.46 33.58 5.85
CA SER A 194 -39.70 34.15 5.31
C SER A 194 -40.54 34.74 6.44
N ARG A 195 -40.85 36.04 6.33
CA ARG A 195 -41.75 36.76 7.24
C ARG A 195 -43.23 36.55 6.91
N GLU A 196 -43.51 36.15 5.68
CA GLU A 196 -44.86 35.91 5.18
C GLU A 196 -45.24 34.43 5.33
N GLU A 197 -46.54 34.17 5.34
CA GLU A 197 -47.06 32.80 5.37
C GLU A 197 -46.71 32.09 4.06
N LEU A 198 -46.16 30.88 4.17
CA LEU A 198 -45.75 30.12 2.99
C LEU A 198 -47.00 29.60 2.29
N GLY A 199 -47.24 30.08 1.08
CA GLY A 199 -48.35 29.66 0.22
C GLY A 199 -48.00 28.59 -0.82
N PRO A 200 -48.96 28.25 -1.71
CA PRO A 200 -48.83 27.16 -2.69
C PRO A 200 -47.64 27.28 -3.64
N GLN A 201 -47.25 28.51 -4.00
CA GLN A 201 -46.08 28.76 -4.85
C GLN A 201 -44.76 28.32 -4.17
N HIS A 202 -44.66 28.51 -2.84
CA HIS A 202 -43.51 28.10 -2.04
C HIS A 202 -43.47 26.58 -1.88
N GLN A 203 -44.64 25.97 -1.70
CA GLN A 203 -44.80 24.51 -1.67
C GLN A 203 -44.35 23.86 -2.97
N ALA A 204 -44.79 24.39 -4.13
CA ALA A 204 -44.40 23.87 -5.44
C ALA A 204 -42.87 23.99 -5.67
N ALA A 205 -42.28 25.12 -5.27
CA ALA A 205 -40.83 25.31 -5.35
C ALA A 205 -40.05 24.33 -4.45
N ALA A 206 -40.54 24.09 -3.22
CA ALA A 206 -39.97 23.11 -2.30
C ALA A 206 -40.06 21.68 -2.84
N GLN A 207 -41.23 21.28 -3.36
CA GLN A 207 -41.41 19.97 -3.99
C GLN A 207 -40.47 19.76 -5.18
N GLN A 208 -40.31 20.78 -6.03
CA GLN A 208 -39.39 20.71 -7.16
C GLN A 208 -37.92 20.54 -6.70
N ALA A 209 -37.52 21.22 -5.62
CA ALA A 209 -36.18 21.07 -5.05
C ALA A 209 -35.93 19.65 -4.51
N LEU A 210 -36.91 19.10 -3.77
CA LEU A 210 -36.87 17.75 -3.21
C LEU A 210 -36.84 16.67 -4.29
N GLU A 211 -37.63 16.84 -5.36
CA GLU A 211 -37.66 15.95 -6.52
C GLU A 211 -36.32 15.95 -7.25
N ARG A 212 -35.73 17.13 -7.49
CA ARG A 212 -34.43 17.25 -8.14
C ARG A 212 -33.34 16.53 -7.35
N MET A 213 -33.29 16.73 -6.04
CA MET A 213 -32.32 16.05 -5.17
C MET A 213 -32.50 14.54 -5.15
N SER A 214 -33.75 14.07 -5.01
CA SER A 214 -34.07 12.64 -5.06
C SER A 214 -33.66 12.01 -6.40
N GLN A 215 -33.87 12.70 -7.52
CA GLN A 215 -33.47 12.24 -8.85
C GLN A 215 -31.95 12.16 -9.00
N GLU A 216 -31.20 13.17 -8.55
CA GLU A 216 -29.74 13.16 -8.63
C GLU A 216 -29.12 12.09 -7.76
N ILE A 217 -29.60 11.93 -6.52
CA ILE A 217 -29.20 10.82 -5.65
C ILE A 217 -29.49 9.47 -6.33
N GLY A 218 -30.69 9.33 -6.91
CA GLY A 218 -31.07 8.13 -7.66
C GLY A 218 -30.14 7.85 -8.83
N MET A 219 -29.68 8.88 -9.56
CA MET A 219 -28.70 8.71 -10.63
C MET A 219 -27.35 8.24 -10.09
N ILE A 220 -26.85 8.85 -9.02
CA ILE A 220 -25.57 8.47 -8.39
C ILE A 220 -25.62 7.03 -7.89
N ALA A 221 -26.71 6.64 -7.22
CA ALA A 221 -26.90 5.29 -6.71
C ALA A 221 -27.03 4.23 -7.81
N ASN A 222 -27.54 4.59 -8.99
CA ASN A 222 -27.75 3.67 -10.11
C ASN A 222 -26.58 3.60 -11.11
N ILE A 223 -25.52 4.40 -10.98
CA ILE A 223 -24.34 4.30 -11.85
C ILE A 223 -23.61 2.97 -11.54
N PRO A 224 -23.59 2.00 -12.48
CA PRO A 224 -22.83 0.78 -12.29
C PRO A 224 -21.35 1.14 -12.25
N THR A 225 -20.63 0.57 -11.28
CA THR A 225 -19.16 0.63 -11.19
C THR A 225 -18.54 0.22 -12.53
N ARG A 226 -18.10 1.22 -13.30
CA ARG A 226 -17.21 1.04 -14.46
C ARG A 226 -15.76 1.15 -14.03
#